data_AF-A0A0M9BNJ3-F1
#
_entry.id   AF-A0A0M9BNJ3-F1
#
_cell.length_a   1.000
_cell.length_b   1.000
_cell.length_c   1.000
_cell.angle_alpha   90.00
_cell.angle_beta   90.00
_cell.angle_gamma   90.00
#
_symmetry.space_group_name_H-M   'P 1'
#
loop_
_entity.id
_entity.type
_entity.pdbx_description
1 polymer ?
#
loop_
_entity_poly.entity_id
_entity_poly.type
_entity_poly.pdbx_seq_one_letter_code
_entity_poly.pdbx_strand_id
1 'polypeptide(L)'
;MERYFHWIYLVAFYIIGALLTTFGGMGIIEFSLIVIGLLAFIAIVGSLTENDQSKLDKIFWKIRSLFQVAIAILITALLFKLF
;
A
#
# COMPACT_ATOMS: atom_id res chain seq x y z
N MET A 1 -9.83 10.42 -16.65
CA MET A 1 -9.70 11.03 -15.30
C MET A 1 -9.33 10.02 -14.21
N GLU A 2 -9.95 8.84 -14.12
CA GLU A 2 -9.66 7.83 -13.06
C GLU A 2 -8.18 7.50 -12.86
N ARG A 3 -7.40 7.42 -13.95
CA ARG A 3 -5.97 7.13 -13.87
C ARG A 3 -5.19 8.21 -13.11
N TYR A 4 -5.48 9.49 -13.32
CA TYR A 4 -4.79 10.58 -12.61
C TYR A 4 -5.13 10.59 -11.12
N PHE A 5 -6.40 10.38 -10.76
CA PHE A 5 -6.81 10.27 -9.36
C PHE A 5 -6.10 9.12 -8.66
N HIS A 6 -6.03 7.94 -9.29
CA HIS A 6 -5.32 6.80 -8.74
C HIS A 6 -3.85 7.10 -8.41
N TRP A 7 -3.16 7.86 -9.26
CA TRP A 7 -1.76 8.21 -9.04
C TRP A 7 -1.58 9.18 -7.88
N ILE A 8 -2.47 10.18 -7.76
CA ILE A 8 -2.46 11.12 -6.63
C ILE A 8 -2.62 10.38 -5.30
N TYR A 9 -3.52 9.40 -5.22
CA TYR A 9 -3.70 8.59 -4.00
C TYR A 9 -2.47 7.75 -3.67
N LEU A 10 -1.83 7.14 -4.67
CA LEU A 10 -0.59 6.37 -4.46
C LEU A 10 0.55 7.27 -3.98
N VAL A 11 0.69 8.48 -4.55
CA VAL A 11 1.71 9.45 -4.14
C VAL A 11 1.45 9.97 -2.73
N ALA A 12 0.20 10.31 -2.40
CA ALA A 12 -0.16 10.72 -1.05
C ALA A 12 0.13 9.61 -0.03
N PHE A 13 -0.22 8.36 -0.35
CA PHE A 13 0.09 7.21 0.48
C PHE A 13 1.59 7.03 0.69
N TYR A 14 2.40 7.18 -0.37
CA TYR A 14 3.86 7.19 -0.28
C TYR A 14 4.37 8.25 0.70
N ILE A 15 3.97 9.52 0.52
CA ILE A 15 4.46 10.63 1.34
C ILE A 15 4.09 10.40 2.81
N ILE A 16 2.83 10.06 3.10
CA ILE A 16 2.36 9.84 4.47
C ILE A 16 3.09 8.66 5.11
N GLY A 17 3.18 7.53 4.41
CA GLY A 17 3.83 6.33 4.95
C GLY A 17 5.34 6.54 5.17
N ALA A 18 6.02 7.24 4.27
CA ALA A 18 7.42 7.61 4.45
C ALA A 18 7.59 8.48 5.70
N LEU A 19 6.79 9.55 5.85
CA LEU A 19 6.87 10.44 7.02
C LEU A 19 6.59 9.71 8.34
N LEU A 20 5.59 8.82 8.38
CA LEU A 20 5.26 8.05 9.57
C LEU A 20 6.40 7.11 9.98
N THR A 21 7.03 6.45 9.01
CA THR A 21 8.09 5.46 9.26
C THR A 21 9.46 6.08 9.50
N THR A 22 9.73 7.30 9.01
CA THR A 22 11.01 8.00 9.24
C THR A 22 10.97 8.97 10.43
N PHE A 23 9.90 9.74 10.60
CA PHE A 23 9.79 10.80 11.62
C PHE A 23 8.71 10.52 12.67
N GLY A 24 7.65 9.80 12.32
CA GLY A 24 6.51 9.54 13.20
C GLY A 24 6.74 8.49 14.28
N GLY A 25 7.93 7.87 14.33
CA GLY A 25 8.28 6.85 15.32
C GLY A 25 7.67 5.47 15.05
N MET A 26 6.93 5.28 13.96
CA MET A 26 6.36 3.99 13.59
C MET A 26 7.47 3.03 13.13
N GLY A 27 7.49 1.83 13.72
CA GLY A 27 8.46 0.80 13.36
C GLY A 27 8.21 0.23 11.96
N ILE A 28 9.28 -0.14 11.26
CA ILE A 28 9.21 -0.80 9.93
C ILE A 28 8.39 -2.09 9.99
N ILE A 29 8.55 -2.88 11.06
CA ILE A 29 7.80 -4.13 11.29
C ILE A 29 6.31 -3.82 11.51
N GLU A 30 6.01 -2.83 12.36
CA GLU A 30 4.64 -2.40 12.65
C GLU A 30 3.93 -1.92 11.38
N PHE A 31 4.56 -1.03 10.62
CA PHE A 31 4.05 -0.56 9.34
C PHE A 31 3.80 -1.72 8.37
N SER A 32 4.73 -2.67 8.27
CA SER A 32 4.59 -3.84 7.39
C SER A 32 3.39 -4.71 7.76
N LEU A 33 3.18 -4.98 9.06
CA LEU A 33 2.04 -5.76 9.54
C LEU A 33 0.71 -5.06 9.25
N ILE A 34 0.64 -3.74 9.47
CA ILE A 34 -0.56 -2.95 9.17
C ILE A 34 -0.88 -3.02 7.67
N VAL A 35 0.11 -2.80 6.80
CA VAL A 35 -0.11 -2.80 5.35
C VAL A 35 -0.51 -4.19 4.86
N ILE A 36 0.19 -5.25 5.26
CA ILE A 36 -0.11 -6.61 4.85
C ILE A 36 -1.52 -7.00 5.32
N GLY A 37 -1.87 -6.67 6.58
CA GLY A 37 -3.20 -6.91 7.12
C GLY A 37 -4.30 -6.21 6.32
N LEU A 38 -4.10 -4.93 5.99
CA LEU A 38 -5.04 -4.15 5.19
C LEU A 38 -5.22 -4.72 3.78
N LEU A 39 -4.12 -5.06 3.10
CA LEU A 39 -4.17 -5.62 1.75
C LEU A 39 -4.83 -7.00 1.72
N ALA A 40 -4.54 -7.84 2.72
CA ALA A 40 -5.19 -9.14 2.88
C ALA A 40 -6.70 -8.99 3.13
N PHE A 41 -7.10 -8.05 3.99
CA PHE A 41 -8.51 -7.75 4.22
C PHE A 41 -9.22 -7.32 2.94
N ILE A 42 -8.63 -6.41 2.15
CA ILE A 42 -9.19 -5.98 0.86
C ILE A 42 -9.30 -7.17 -0.11
N ALA A 43 -8.29 -8.04 -0.17
CA ALA A 43 -8.32 -9.23 -1.02
C ALA A 43 -9.46 -10.18 -0.63
N ILE A 44 -9.62 -10.45 0.67
CA ILE A 44 -10.68 -11.32 1.20
C ILE A 44 -12.06 -10.73 0.91
N VAL A 45 -12.27 -9.46 1.25
CA VAL A 45 -13.55 -8.78 1.00
C VAL A 45 -13.85 -8.74 -0.50
N GLY A 46 -12.87 -8.42 -1.33
CA GLY A 46 -13.02 -8.42 -2.78
C GLY A 46 -13.42 -9.79 -3.32
N SER A 47 -12.75 -10.85 -2.86
CA SER A 47 -13.06 -12.24 -3.24
C SER A 47 -14.46 -12.68 -2.80
N LEU A 48 -14.92 -12.25 -1.62
CA LEU A 48 -16.24 -12.62 -1.10
C LEU A 48 -17.39 -11.84 -1.75
N THR A 49 -17.12 -10.63 -2.25
CA THR A 49 -18.17 -9.72 -2.76
C THR A 49 -18.34 -9.78 -4.26
N GLU A 50 -17.33 -10.25 -5.01
CA GLU A 50 -17.33 -10.23 -6.46
C GLU A 50 -17.08 -11.62 -7.05
N ASN A 51 -17.99 -12.05 -7.93
CA ASN A 51 -17.88 -13.32 -8.66
C ASN A 51 -17.38 -13.15 -10.10
N ASP A 52 -17.31 -11.92 -10.60
CA ASP A 52 -16.75 -11.63 -11.93
C ASP A 52 -15.22 -11.59 -11.87
N GLN A 53 -14.59 -12.55 -12.55
CA GLN A 53 -13.14 -12.66 -12.67
C GLN A 53 -12.48 -11.36 -13.16
N SER A 54 -13.09 -10.64 -14.11
CA SER A 54 -12.54 -9.39 -14.66
C SER A 54 -12.42 -8.30 -13.60
N LYS A 55 -13.36 -8.25 -12.67
CA LYS A 55 -13.36 -7.26 -11.58
C LYS A 55 -12.45 -7.68 -10.44
N LEU A 56 -12.39 -8.98 -10.12
CA LEU A 56 -11.38 -9.52 -9.20
C LEU A 56 -9.97 -9.19 -9.69
N ASP A 57 -9.68 -9.38 -10.97
CA ASP A 57 -8.38 -9.04 -11.55
C ASP A 57 -8.06 -7.54 -11.35
N LYS A 58 -9.04 -6.65 -11.55
CA LYS A 58 -8.86 -5.21 -11.28
C LYS A 58 -8.57 -4.91 -9.81
N ILE A 59 -9.19 -5.63 -8.88
CA ILE A 59 -8.90 -5.49 -7.44
C ILE A 59 -7.46 -5.94 -7.15
N PHE A 60 -7.04 -7.11 -7.65
CA PHE A 60 -5.68 -7.60 -7.47
C PHE A 60 -4.63 -6.67 -8.09
N TRP A 61 -4.93 -6.05 -9.23
CA TRP A 61 -4.07 -5.03 -9.83
C TRP A 61 -3.89 -3.80 -8.93
N LYS A 62 -4.97 -3.33 -8.30
CA LYS A 62 -4.91 -2.22 -7.32
C LYS A 62 -4.10 -2.62 -6.09
N ILE A 63 -4.34 -3.80 -5.53
CA ILE A 63 -3.57 -4.36 -4.40
C ILE A 63 -2.08 -4.43 -4.74
N ARG A 64 -1.72 -4.92 -5.93
CA ARG A 64 -0.33 -4.98 -6.40
C ARG A 64 0.31 -3.59 -6.44
N SER A 65 -0.40 -2.58 -6.94
CA SER A 65 0.12 -1.21 -7.00
C SER A 65 0.35 -0.62 -5.60
N LEU A 66 -0.57 -0.86 -4.65
CA LEU A 66 -0.42 -0.45 -3.25
C LEU A 66 0.77 -1.15 -2.58
N PHE A 67 0.95 -2.43 -2.85
CA PHE A 67 2.08 -3.21 -2.33
C PHE A 67 3.42 -2.67 -2.83
N GLN A 68 3.52 -2.28 -4.11
CA GLN A 68 4.73 -1.65 -4.66
C GLN A 68 5.06 -0.33 -3.95
N VAL A 69 4.06 0.51 -3.68
CA VAL A 69 4.26 1.76 -2.94
C VAL A 69 4.67 1.49 -1.49
N ALA A 70 4.08 0.49 -0.84
CA ALA A 70 4.48 0.08 0.50
C ALA A 70 5.95 -0.36 0.57
N ILE A 71 6.41 -1.14 -0.42
CA ILE A 71 7.84 -1.50 -0.53
C ILE A 71 8.69 -0.23 -0.70
N ALA A 72 8.28 0.72 -1.53
CA ALA A 72 9.02 1.97 -1.71
C ALA A 72 9.14 2.76 -0.39
N ILE A 73 8.07 2.79 0.42
CA ILE A 73 8.10 3.38 1.77
C ILE A 73 9.11 2.64 2.66
N LEU A 74 9.08 1.30 2.69
CA LEU A 74 10.00 0.49 3.50
C LEU A 74 11.46 0.72 3.12
N ILE A 75 11.77 0.76 1.81
CA ILE A 75 13.12 1.06 1.32
C ILE A 75 13.53 2.48 1.76
N THR A 76 12.64 3.46 1.63
CA THR A 76 12.91 4.85 2.07
C THR A 76 13.22 4.90 3.56
N ALA A 77 12.41 4.22 4.38
CA ALA A 77 12.60 4.15 5.82
C ALA A 77 13.93 3.47 6.21
N LEU A 78 14.29 2.38 5.53
CA LEU A 78 15.55 1.68 5.73
C LEU A 78 16.75 2.55 5.37
N LEU A 79 16.70 3.24 4.23
CA LEU A 79 17.73 4.19 3.83
C LEU A 79 17.90 5.30 4.85
N PHE A 80 16.80 5.86 5.35
CA PHE A 80 16.85 6.92 6.36
C PHE A 80 17.44 6.46 7.70
N LYS A 81 17.29 5.18 8.07
CA LYS A 81 17.94 4.61 9.26
C LYS A 81 19.43 4.30 9.07
N LEU A 82 19.89 4.23 7.82
CA LEU A 82 21.30 3.96 7.49
C LEU A 82 22.17 5.22 7.51
N PHE A 83 21.57 6.42 7.46
CA PHE A 83 22.24 7.72 7.50
C PHE A 83 21.94 8.45 8.82
#